data_AF-A0A3B9HBX6-F1
#
_entry.id   AF-A0A3B9HBX6-F1
#
_cell.length_a   1.000
_cell.length_b   1.000
_cell.length_c   1.000
_cell.angle_alpha   90.00
_cell.angle_beta   90.00
_cell.angle_gamma   90.00
#
_symmetry.space_group_name_H-M   'P 1'
#
loop_
_entity.id
_entity.type
_entity.pdbx_description
1 polymer ?
#
loop_
_entity_poly.entity_id
_entity_poly.type
_entity_poly.pdbx_seq_one_letter_code
_entity_poly.pdbx_strand_id
1 'polypeptide(L)'
;MAKIDLYNFANRRALVRVDFNVPLDKSTFEITDDTRIRAAIPTIHKILSDGGSAILMSHCGRPKNGPDDRFSLRHIVSRVEELLGTKVHFSDQLFSESAYDKSSNLPQGEVLLLENLRFDPREKAGDTGFAKQLAKHGDVYVNDAFGTAHRAHTSTATIAKEFP
;
A
#
# COMPACT_ATOMS: atom_id res chain seq x y z
N MET A 1 18.70 6.26 -3.93
CA MET A 1 17.30 6.26 -4.39
C MET A 1 17.31 6.21 -5.91
N ALA A 2 16.85 5.10 -6.50
CA ALA A 2 16.75 4.96 -7.94
C ALA A 2 15.47 5.62 -8.45
N LYS A 3 15.50 6.14 -9.68
CA LYS A 3 14.27 6.59 -10.36
C LYS A 3 13.47 5.36 -10.79
N ILE A 4 12.16 5.36 -10.51
CA ILE A 4 11.27 4.24 -10.84
C ILE A 4 11.28 3.91 -12.34
N ASP A 5 11.36 4.93 -13.20
CA ASP A 5 11.36 4.76 -14.67
C ASP A 5 12.55 3.95 -15.21
N LEU A 6 13.63 3.85 -14.43
CA LEU A 6 14.84 3.12 -14.79
C LEU A 6 14.89 1.71 -14.20
N TYR A 7 13.94 1.36 -13.33
CA TYR A 7 13.84 0.03 -12.73
C TYR A 7 12.94 -0.87 -13.58
N ASN A 8 13.29 -2.15 -13.67
CA ASN A 8 12.49 -3.18 -14.34
C ASN A 8 11.81 -4.08 -13.29
N PHE A 9 10.48 -4.06 -13.24
CA PHE A 9 9.70 -4.86 -12.30
C PHE A 9 9.36 -6.27 -12.77
N ALA A 10 9.86 -6.74 -13.91
CA ALA A 10 9.59 -8.08 -14.42
C ALA A 10 9.82 -9.17 -13.35
N ASN A 11 8.78 -9.95 -13.06
CA ASN A 11 8.76 -11.01 -12.06
C ASN A 11 9.04 -10.54 -10.62
N ARG A 12 8.79 -9.25 -10.31
CA ARG A 12 8.97 -8.69 -8.96
C ARG A 12 7.62 -8.38 -8.33
N ARG A 13 7.54 -8.66 -7.03
CA ARG A 13 6.48 -8.16 -6.14
C ARG A 13 6.92 -6.81 -5.60
N ALA A 14 6.35 -5.72 -6.09
CA ALA A 14 6.67 -4.39 -5.62
C ALA A 14 5.80 -4.02 -4.42
N LEU A 15 6.41 -3.83 -3.26
CA LEU A 15 5.74 -3.27 -2.09
C LEU A 15 5.73 -1.73 -2.20
N VAL A 16 4.56 -1.16 -2.45
CA VAL A 16 4.39 0.26 -2.78
C VAL A 16 3.70 1.00 -1.64
N ARG A 17 4.38 1.97 -1.06
CA ARG A 17 3.77 2.92 -0.14
C ARG A 17 3.12 4.06 -0.92
N VAL A 18 1.79 4.16 -0.89
CA VAL A 18 0.99 5.17 -1.61
C VAL A 18 0.18 6.05 -0.66
N ASP A 19 -0.09 7.32 -0.97
CA ASP A 19 -0.95 8.16 -0.13
C ASP A 19 -2.45 8.01 -0.46
N PHE A 20 -3.08 6.92 -0.05
CA PHE A 20 -4.55 6.76 -0.19
C PHE A 20 -5.36 7.31 0.99
N ASN A 21 -4.82 8.28 1.73
CA ASN A 21 -5.60 8.98 2.76
C ASN A 21 -6.52 10.01 2.08
N VAL A 22 -7.63 9.52 1.53
CA VAL A 22 -8.67 10.30 0.84
C VAL A 22 -9.84 10.63 1.78
N PRO A 23 -10.55 11.74 1.56
CA PRO A 23 -11.75 12.06 2.34
C PRO A 23 -12.92 11.15 1.95
N LEU A 24 -13.52 10.52 2.94
CA LEU A 24 -14.72 9.70 2.80
C LEU A 24 -15.94 10.43 3.36
N ASP A 25 -17.09 10.30 2.71
CA ASP A 25 -18.36 10.70 3.30
C ASP A 25 -18.62 9.91 4.60
N LYS A 26 -19.11 10.60 5.62
CA LYS A 26 -19.24 10.01 6.96
C LYS A 26 -20.39 9.01 7.07
N SER A 27 -21.34 9.06 6.14
CA SER A 27 -22.55 8.24 6.13
C SER A 27 -22.47 7.11 5.10
N THR A 28 -21.93 7.37 3.91
CA THR A 28 -21.87 6.40 2.81
C THR A 28 -20.50 5.73 2.66
N PHE A 29 -19.44 6.29 3.25
CA PHE A 29 -18.04 5.93 3.00
C PHE A 29 -17.58 6.12 1.56
N GLU A 30 -18.36 6.83 0.74
CA GLU A 30 -17.97 7.17 -0.63
C GLU A 30 -16.82 8.17 -0.63
N ILE A 31 -15.92 8.01 -1.61
CA ILE A 31 -14.80 8.93 -1.79
C ILE A 31 -15.33 10.25 -2.34
N THR A 32 -15.02 11.35 -1.65
CA THR A 32 -15.42 12.70 -2.07
C THR A 32 -14.35 13.41 -2.91
N ASP A 33 -13.10 12.96 -2.82
CA ASP A 33 -11.97 13.42 -3.65
C ASP A 33 -10.97 12.27 -3.82
N ASP A 34 -10.77 11.83 -5.07
CA ASP A 34 -9.89 10.72 -5.43
C ASP A 34 -8.52 11.15 -5.97
N THR A 35 -8.19 12.46 -5.90
CA THR A 35 -6.96 13.03 -6.47
C THR A 35 -5.72 12.26 -6.05
N ARG A 36 -5.65 11.83 -4.79
CA ARG A 36 -4.50 11.09 -4.28
C ARG A 36 -4.42 9.65 -4.80
N ILE A 37 -5.57 9.02 -5.07
CA ILE A 37 -5.58 7.71 -5.71
C ILE A 37 -5.05 7.86 -7.14
N ARG A 38 -5.59 8.81 -7.90
CA ARG A 38 -5.15 9.13 -9.27
C ARG A 38 -3.65 9.43 -9.37
N ALA A 39 -3.10 10.12 -8.37
CA ALA A 39 -1.68 10.46 -8.34
C ALA A 39 -0.76 9.22 -8.28
N ALA A 40 -1.19 8.11 -7.68
CA ALA A 40 -0.40 6.88 -7.60
C ALA A 40 -0.57 5.95 -8.82
N ILE A 41 -1.60 6.18 -9.65
CA ILE A 41 -1.93 5.33 -10.81
C ILE A 41 -0.73 5.16 -11.78
N PRO A 42 0.04 6.21 -12.14
CA PRO A 42 1.19 6.05 -13.02
C PRO A 42 2.26 5.10 -12.45
N THR A 43 2.56 5.20 -11.16
CA THR A 43 3.51 4.32 -10.47
C THR A 43 3.05 2.86 -10.51
N ILE A 44 1.76 2.63 -10.24
CA ILE A 44 1.20 1.28 -10.24
C ILE A 44 1.22 0.71 -11.67
N HIS A 45 0.77 1.48 -12.68
CA HIS A 45 0.83 1.05 -14.06
C HIS A 45 2.22 0.69 -14.53
N LYS A 46 3.26 1.46 -14.14
CA LYS A 46 4.65 1.15 -14.49
C LYS A 46 5.06 -0.24 -14.00
N ILE A 47 4.71 -0.58 -12.75
CA ILE A 47 5.03 -1.88 -12.15
C ILE A 47 4.33 -3.00 -12.93
N LEU A 48 3.04 -2.83 -13.22
CA LEU A 48 2.25 -3.85 -13.91
C LEU A 48 2.70 -4.00 -15.38
N SER A 49 3.01 -2.91 -16.07
CA SER A 49 3.43 -2.93 -17.48
C SER A 49 4.79 -3.59 -17.69
N ASP A 50 5.64 -3.56 -16.68
CA ASP A 50 6.93 -4.27 -16.69
C ASP A 50 6.79 -5.78 -16.45
N GLY A 51 5.60 -6.27 -16.12
CA GLY A 51 5.36 -7.67 -15.73
C GLY A 51 5.67 -7.95 -14.26
N GLY A 52 5.54 -6.94 -13.41
CA GLY A 52 5.54 -7.08 -11.95
C GLY A 52 4.12 -7.17 -11.37
N SER A 53 4.04 -7.39 -10.06
CA SER A 53 2.80 -7.28 -9.28
C SER A 53 2.94 -6.22 -8.19
N ALA A 54 1.85 -5.54 -7.85
CA ALA A 54 1.88 -4.41 -6.92
C ALA A 54 1.18 -4.74 -5.60
N ILE A 55 1.90 -4.66 -4.49
CA ILE A 55 1.37 -4.77 -3.14
C ILE A 55 1.30 -3.36 -2.56
N LEU A 56 0.11 -2.79 -2.52
CA LEU A 56 -0.13 -1.43 -2.06
C LEU A 56 -0.33 -1.41 -0.55
N MET A 57 0.32 -0.46 0.10
CA MET A 57 0.11 -0.16 1.51
C MET A 57 -0.10 1.34 1.73
N SER A 58 -1.07 1.66 2.58
CA SER A 58 -1.45 3.03 2.88
C SER A 58 -1.95 3.17 4.31
N HIS A 59 -2.30 4.40 4.68
CA HIS A 59 -3.10 4.67 5.86
C HIS A 59 -4.38 5.41 5.46
N CYS A 60 -5.41 5.29 6.28
CA CYS A 60 -6.58 6.13 6.23
C CYS A 60 -6.81 6.78 7.60
N GLY A 61 -6.97 8.11 7.60
CA GLY A 61 -7.25 8.89 8.79
C GLY A 61 -6.29 8.67 9.96
N ARG A 62 -6.84 8.74 11.18
CA ARG A 62 -6.10 8.64 12.44
C ARG A 62 -6.90 7.81 13.44
N PRO A 63 -6.95 6.47 13.29
CA PRO A 63 -7.56 5.59 14.29
C PRO A 63 -6.90 5.83 15.66
N LYS A 64 -7.73 5.91 16.71
CA LYS A 64 -7.30 6.14 18.10
C LYS A 64 -7.37 4.88 18.95
N ASN A 65 -8.35 4.02 18.70
CA ASN A 65 -8.70 2.88 19.56
C ASN A 65 -8.56 1.55 18.81
N GLY A 66 -7.48 1.38 18.05
CA GLY A 66 -7.28 0.18 17.21
C GLY A 66 -8.08 0.20 15.92
N PRO A 67 -8.33 -0.98 15.31
CA PRO A 67 -9.10 -1.12 14.08
C PRO A 67 -10.51 -0.55 14.21
N ASP A 68 -10.89 0.27 13.23
CA ASP A 68 -12.21 0.89 13.16
C ASP A 68 -12.62 0.97 11.70
N ASP A 69 -13.80 0.46 11.43
CA ASP A 69 -14.42 0.34 10.12
C ASP A 69 -14.31 1.62 9.28
N ARG A 70 -14.46 2.78 9.93
CA ARG A 70 -14.45 4.11 9.29
C ARG A 70 -13.11 4.48 8.68
N PHE A 71 -12.05 3.79 9.08
CA PHE A 71 -10.70 3.98 8.56
C PHE A 71 -10.20 2.74 7.79
N SER A 72 -11.06 1.78 7.46
CA SER A 72 -10.67 0.63 6.64
C SER A 72 -10.41 1.09 5.19
N LEU A 73 -9.38 0.54 4.57
CA LEU A 73 -9.07 0.76 3.16
C LEU A 73 -9.96 -0.06 2.22
N ARG A 74 -10.82 -0.96 2.74
CA ARG A 74 -11.76 -1.69 1.88
C ARG A 74 -12.72 -0.76 1.14
N HIS A 75 -13.06 0.38 1.74
CA HIS A 75 -13.99 1.38 1.19
C HIS A 75 -13.47 2.04 -0.09
N ILE A 76 -12.16 1.94 -0.36
CA ILE A 76 -11.55 2.54 -1.55
C ILE A 76 -11.22 1.51 -2.64
N VAL A 77 -11.35 0.21 -2.36
CA VAL A 77 -10.93 -0.88 -3.28
C VAL A 77 -11.62 -0.73 -4.64
N SER A 78 -12.94 -0.53 -4.65
CA SER A 78 -13.71 -0.39 -5.89
C SER A 78 -13.23 0.80 -6.74
N ARG A 79 -12.91 1.92 -6.11
CA ARG A 79 -12.42 3.11 -6.82
C ARG A 79 -11.00 2.92 -7.35
N VAL A 80 -10.13 2.26 -6.58
CA VAL A 80 -8.77 1.95 -7.03
C VAL A 80 -8.84 0.99 -8.24
N GLU A 81 -9.70 -0.02 -8.19
CA GLU A 81 -9.94 -0.97 -9.29
C GLU A 81 -10.47 -0.26 -10.55
N GLU A 82 -11.47 0.62 -10.41
CA GLU A 82 -12.03 1.41 -11.52
C GLU A 82 -10.96 2.28 -12.20
N LEU A 83 -10.14 2.98 -11.41
CA LEU A 83 -9.10 3.88 -11.93
C LEU A 83 -7.93 3.14 -12.57
N LEU A 84 -7.61 1.94 -12.07
CA LEU A 84 -6.55 1.10 -12.64
C LEU A 84 -7.01 0.28 -13.84
N GLY A 85 -8.32 0.03 -13.98
CA GLY A 85 -8.86 -0.93 -14.95
C GLY A 85 -8.34 -2.36 -14.72
N THR A 86 -7.89 -2.66 -13.50
CA THR A 86 -7.23 -3.93 -13.12
C THR A 86 -7.78 -4.38 -11.78
N LYS A 87 -7.99 -5.69 -11.63
CA LYS A 87 -8.50 -6.29 -10.39
C LYS A 87 -7.63 -5.93 -9.18
N VAL A 88 -8.27 -5.48 -8.11
CA VAL A 88 -7.61 -5.17 -6.83
C VAL A 88 -8.07 -6.14 -5.76
N HIS A 89 -7.17 -7.02 -5.33
CA HIS A 89 -7.40 -7.88 -4.18
C HIS A 89 -7.26 -7.08 -2.89
N PHE A 90 -7.93 -7.53 -1.83
CA PHE A 90 -7.84 -6.89 -0.52
C PHE A 90 -7.42 -7.89 0.58
N SER A 91 -6.57 -7.43 1.48
CA SER A 91 -6.22 -8.14 2.71
C SER A 91 -6.58 -7.31 3.92
N ASP A 92 -7.59 -7.75 4.67
CA ASP A 92 -8.03 -7.19 5.95
C ASP A 92 -7.03 -7.46 7.09
N GLN A 93 -6.07 -8.36 6.86
CA GLN A 93 -4.99 -8.67 7.78
C GLN A 93 -3.64 -8.28 7.18
N LEU A 94 -2.74 -7.76 8.03
CA LEU A 94 -1.40 -7.36 7.62
C LEU A 94 -0.38 -8.50 7.71
N PHE A 95 -0.43 -9.33 8.76
CA PHE A 95 0.68 -10.27 9.07
C PHE A 95 0.24 -11.71 9.30
N SER A 96 -0.95 -12.07 8.82
CA SER A 96 -1.37 -13.47 8.85
C SER A 96 -0.71 -14.27 7.73
N GLU A 97 -0.68 -15.59 7.90
CA GLU A 97 -0.26 -16.51 6.85
C GLU A 97 -1.04 -16.25 5.56
N SER A 98 -2.36 -16.08 5.65
CA SER A 98 -3.21 -15.71 4.51
C SER A 98 -2.79 -14.41 3.82
N ALA A 99 -2.39 -13.38 4.57
CA ALA A 99 -1.92 -12.12 3.98
C ALA A 99 -0.61 -12.30 3.21
N TYR A 100 0.32 -13.09 3.76
CA TYR A 100 1.57 -13.42 3.07
C TYR A 100 1.32 -14.28 1.84
N ASP A 101 0.46 -15.30 1.93
CA ASP A 101 0.09 -16.17 0.81
C ASP A 101 -0.56 -15.39 -0.33
N LYS A 102 -1.44 -14.43 -0.03
CA LYS A 102 -2.03 -13.52 -1.03
C LYS A 102 -0.95 -12.72 -1.74
N SER A 103 0.04 -12.21 -1.02
CA SER A 103 1.13 -11.42 -1.63
C SER A 103 2.13 -12.28 -2.40
N SER A 104 2.46 -13.49 -1.94
CA SER A 104 3.42 -14.38 -2.61
C SER A 104 2.86 -15.02 -3.86
N ASN A 105 1.56 -15.31 -3.87
CA ASN A 105 0.87 -15.92 -5.00
C ASN A 105 0.15 -14.91 -5.89
N LEU A 106 0.37 -13.60 -5.69
CA LEU A 106 -0.24 -12.55 -6.50
C LEU A 106 0.24 -12.67 -7.96
N PRO A 107 -0.66 -12.90 -8.92
CA PRO A 107 -0.27 -12.98 -10.33
C PRO A 107 0.40 -11.70 -10.82
N GLN A 108 1.30 -11.84 -11.79
CA GLN A 108 1.89 -10.68 -12.46
C GLN A 108 0.79 -9.86 -13.16
N GLY A 109 0.91 -8.53 -13.10
CA GLY A 109 -0.12 -7.64 -13.62
C GLY A 109 -1.32 -7.44 -12.68
N GLU A 110 -1.35 -8.08 -11.50
CA GLU A 110 -2.41 -7.86 -10.50
C GLU A 110 -1.94 -7.04 -9.30
N VAL A 111 -2.92 -6.58 -8.51
CA VAL A 111 -2.73 -5.66 -7.39
C VAL A 111 -3.33 -6.23 -6.11
N LEU A 112 -2.60 -6.12 -5.00
CA LEU A 112 -3.09 -6.40 -3.65
C LEU A 112 -3.03 -5.13 -2.81
N LEU A 113 -4.16 -4.70 -2.24
CA LEU A 113 -4.23 -3.64 -1.25
C LEU A 113 -4.27 -4.23 0.17
N LEU A 114 -3.27 -3.88 0.98
CA LEU A 114 -3.24 -4.20 2.40
C LEU A 114 -4.12 -3.24 3.20
N GLU A 115 -4.62 -3.70 4.35
CA GLU A 115 -5.39 -2.87 5.27
C GLU A 115 -4.58 -1.70 5.85
N ASN A 116 -5.27 -0.75 6.46
CA ASN A 116 -4.75 0.47 7.05
C ASN A 116 -3.60 0.20 8.03
N LEU A 117 -2.39 0.61 7.64
CA LEU A 117 -1.18 0.46 8.45
C LEU A 117 -1.29 1.11 9.84
N ARG A 118 -2.12 2.14 10.01
CA ARG A 118 -2.32 2.82 11.31
C ARG A 118 -3.22 2.05 12.27
N PHE A 119 -3.79 0.92 11.88
CA PHE A 119 -4.41 -0.01 12.82
C PHE A 119 -3.38 -0.68 13.73
N ASP A 120 -2.13 -0.76 13.30
CA ASP A 120 -1.02 -1.17 14.14
C ASP A 120 -0.32 0.06 14.74
N PRO A 121 -0.21 0.18 16.09
CA PRO A 121 0.47 1.31 16.71
C PRO A 121 1.96 1.40 16.33
N ARG A 122 2.59 0.29 15.94
CA ARG A 122 4.00 0.22 15.56
C ARG A 122 4.33 1.03 14.30
N GLU A 123 3.36 1.30 13.43
CA GLU A 123 3.54 2.12 12.23
C GLU A 123 4.08 3.52 12.55
N LYS A 124 3.56 4.17 13.60
CA LYS A 124 4.01 5.52 13.98
C LYS A 124 5.32 5.52 14.76
N ALA A 125 5.74 4.36 15.28
CA ALA A 125 6.91 4.22 16.15
C ALA A 125 8.22 4.02 15.37
N GLY A 126 8.16 3.82 14.04
CA GLY A 126 9.36 3.51 13.25
C GLY A 126 9.95 2.13 13.58
N ASP A 127 9.11 1.21 14.05
CA ASP A 127 9.48 -0.10 14.59
C ASP A 127 10.13 -1.02 13.54
N THR A 128 11.30 -1.58 13.86
CA THR A 128 12.05 -2.46 12.95
C THR A 128 11.41 -3.83 12.79
N GLY A 129 10.70 -4.35 13.80
CA GLY A 129 10.00 -5.63 13.71
C GLY A 129 8.83 -5.56 12.73
N PHE A 130 8.06 -4.48 12.79
CA PHE A 130 6.97 -4.16 11.88
C PHE A 130 7.50 -3.92 10.45
N ALA A 131 8.65 -3.25 10.28
CA ALA A 131 9.33 -3.12 8.98
C ALA A 131 9.66 -4.49 8.37
N LYS A 132 10.27 -5.39 9.15
CA LYS A 132 10.59 -6.76 8.72
C LYS A 132 9.36 -7.56 8.33
N GLN A 133 8.26 -7.40 9.06
CA GLN A 133 7.00 -8.07 8.74
C GLN A 133 6.42 -7.54 7.42
N LEU A 134 6.37 -6.22 7.24
CA LEU A 134 5.91 -5.60 5.99
C LEU A 134 6.78 -6.01 4.80
N ALA A 135 8.10 -6.04 4.97
CA ALA A 135 9.04 -6.36 3.90
C ALA A 135 8.81 -7.75 3.29
N LYS A 136 8.24 -8.71 4.03
CA LYS A 136 7.92 -10.06 3.51
C LYS A 136 6.93 -10.07 2.34
N HIS A 137 6.14 -9.00 2.18
CA HIS A 137 5.16 -8.91 1.10
C HIS A 137 5.78 -8.61 -0.27
N GLY A 138 7.00 -8.09 -0.34
CA GLY A 138 7.60 -7.65 -1.59
C GLY A 138 9.07 -8.02 -1.72
N ASP A 139 9.55 -7.98 -2.95
CA ASP A 139 10.96 -8.17 -3.30
C ASP A 139 11.67 -6.82 -3.46
N VAL A 140 10.90 -5.76 -3.72
CA VAL A 140 11.37 -4.39 -3.90
C VAL A 140 10.43 -3.41 -3.20
N TYR A 141 10.97 -2.28 -2.75
CA TYR A 141 10.21 -1.22 -2.09
C TYR A 141 10.15 0.04 -2.94
N VAL A 142 8.94 0.58 -3.09
CA VAL A 142 8.67 1.85 -3.77
C VAL A 142 7.96 2.79 -2.80
N ASN A 143 8.51 3.98 -2.60
CA ASN A 143 7.86 5.02 -1.80
C ASN A 143 7.30 6.11 -2.71
N ASP A 144 5.99 6.08 -2.94
CA ASP A 144 5.23 7.05 -3.72
C ASP A 144 4.25 7.84 -2.82
N ALA A 145 4.60 8.00 -1.54
CA ALA A 145 3.81 8.71 -0.54
C ALA A 145 4.56 9.95 -0.05
N PHE A 146 4.93 10.85 -0.96
CA PHE A 146 5.72 12.06 -0.67
C PHE A 146 5.12 12.89 0.48
N GLY A 147 3.79 13.02 0.52
CA GLY A 147 3.07 13.71 1.60
C GLY A 147 3.28 13.12 3.01
N THR A 148 3.82 11.91 3.13
CA THR A 148 4.18 11.26 4.39
C THR A 148 5.67 10.99 4.58
N ALA A 149 6.50 11.23 3.58
CA ALA A 149 7.95 10.95 3.64
C ALA A 149 8.71 11.78 4.68
N HIS A 150 8.16 12.92 5.10
CA HIS A 150 8.73 13.75 6.18
C HIS A 150 8.59 13.13 7.58
N ARG A 151 7.90 11.99 7.72
CA ARG A 151 7.68 11.31 9.00
C ARG A 151 8.54 10.07 9.07
N ALA A 152 9.19 9.84 10.21
CA ALA A 152 9.93 8.62 10.48
C ALA A 152 9.01 7.44 10.85
N HIS A 153 7.94 7.23 10.08
CA HIS A 153 7.07 6.08 10.25
C HIS A 153 7.71 4.83 9.66
N THR A 154 7.27 3.67 10.12
CA THR A 154 7.83 2.40 9.70
C THR A 154 7.72 2.19 8.20
N SER A 155 6.52 2.36 7.63
CA SER A 155 6.24 2.13 6.20
C SER A 155 6.85 3.15 5.23
N THR A 156 7.49 4.22 5.75
CA THR A 156 8.03 5.33 4.93
C THR A 156 9.54 5.50 5.09
N ALA A 157 10.09 5.21 6.28
CA ALA A 157 11.49 5.42 6.60
C ALA A 157 12.20 4.13 7.02
N THR A 158 11.67 3.42 8.03
CA THR A 158 12.36 2.24 8.59
C THR A 158 12.41 1.09 7.60
N ILE A 159 11.32 0.86 6.87
CA ILE A 159 11.20 -0.26 5.93
C ILE A 159 12.24 -0.25 4.82
N ALA A 160 12.70 0.93 4.39
CA ALA A 160 13.70 1.05 3.34
C ALA A 160 15.03 0.34 3.69
N LYS A 161 15.31 0.09 4.98
CA LYS A 161 16.50 -0.64 5.44
C LYS A 161 16.42 -2.15 5.22
N GLU A 162 15.22 -2.67 4.97
CA GLU A 162 14.99 -4.10 4.71
C GLU A 162 15.18 -4.43 3.22
N PHE A 163 15.40 -3.43 2.37
CA PHE A 163 15.62 -3.57 0.93
C PHE A 163 17.01 -3.01 0.54
N PRO A 164 17.68 -3.58 -0.47
CA PRO A 164 18.99 -3.11 -0.94
C PRO A 164 19.00 -1.69 -1.50
#